data_AF-A0A2L2WTS7-F1
#
_entry.id   AF-A0A2L2WTS7-F1
#
_cell.length_a   1.000
_cell.length_b   1.000
_cell.length_c   1.000
_cell.angle_alpha   90.00
_cell.angle_beta   90.00
_cell.angle_gamma   90.00
#
_symmetry.space_group_name_H-M   'P 1'
#
loop_
_entity.id
_entity.type
_entity.pdbx_description
1 polymer ?
#
loop_
_entity_poly.entity_id
_entity_poly.type
_entity_poly.pdbx_seq_one_letter_code
_entity_poly.pdbx_strand_id
1 'polypeptide(L)'
;MNKSRAPWQWIPSLYFAEGLPNIIVTYIALVMYKRLGLSNAEAALYTSWLYLPWVIKPFWSPVVDILRTKRWWILLMQLFIGTSLAGVAFTLHCSPMVQWTLAFFWLMAFSSATHDIAADGFYMLELPTKEQALYVG
;
A
#
# COMPACT_ATOMS: atom_id res chain seq x y z
N MET A 1 -7.49 33.83 -2.28
CA MET A 1 -6.48 33.30 -3.21
C MET A 1 -5.90 32.03 -2.62
N ASN A 2 -6.32 30.86 -3.08
CA ASN A 2 -5.70 29.59 -2.68
C ASN A 2 -4.27 29.59 -3.23
N LYS A 3 -3.27 29.60 -2.36
CA LYS A 3 -1.90 29.22 -2.74
C LYS A 3 -2.00 27.79 -3.25
N SER A 4 -1.93 27.59 -4.57
CA SER A 4 -1.65 26.28 -5.15
C SER A 4 -0.33 25.83 -4.52
N ARG A 5 -0.38 24.88 -3.59
CA ARG A 5 0.84 24.29 -3.04
C ARG A 5 1.60 23.70 -4.22
N ALA A 6 2.90 24.03 -4.33
CA ALA A 6 3.68 23.57 -5.47
C ALA A 6 3.61 22.03 -5.51
N PRO A 7 3.31 21.40 -6.67
CA PRO A 7 3.12 19.96 -6.77
C PRO A 7 4.26 19.14 -6.16
N TRP A 8 5.48 19.63 -6.30
CA TRP A 8 6.69 19.07 -5.71
C TRP A 8 6.68 18.92 -4.18
N GLN A 9 5.84 19.68 -3.45
CA GLN A 9 5.78 19.61 -1.99
C GLN A 9 5.05 18.37 -1.46
N TRP A 10 4.21 17.73 -2.28
CA TRP A 10 3.36 16.62 -1.84
C TRP A 10 3.49 15.37 -2.70
N ILE A 11 3.88 15.49 -3.98
CA ILE A 11 4.08 14.33 -4.87
C ILE A 11 5.13 13.36 -4.30
N PRO A 12 6.34 13.79 -3.90
CA PRO A 12 7.35 12.85 -3.40
C PRO A 12 6.93 12.11 -2.14
N SER A 13 6.26 12.81 -1.21
CA SER A 13 5.79 12.20 0.03
C SER A 13 4.63 11.24 -0.21
N LEU A 14 3.73 11.56 -1.14
CA LEU A 14 2.63 10.69 -1.53
C LEU A 14 3.12 9.39 -2.15
N TYR A 15 3.99 9.47 -3.17
CA TYR A 15 4.54 8.29 -3.85
C TYR A 15 5.49 7.48 -2.96
N PHE A 16 6.19 8.13 -2.03
CA PHE A 16 6.93 7.40 -0.99
C PHE A 16 6.00 6.57 -0.10
N ALA A 17 4.89 7.17 0.38
CA ALA A 17 3.90 6.47 1.18
C ALA A 17 3.16 5.36 0.40
N GLU A 18 3.08 5.49 -0.92
CA GLU A 18 2.52 4.48 -1.81
C GLU A 18 3.49 3.31 -2.04
N GLY A 19 4.76 3.58 -2.33
CA GLY A 19 5.75 2.56 -2.68
C GLY A 19 6.27 1.76 -1.49
N LEU A 20 6.37 2.36 -0.30
CA LEU A 20 6.93 1.69 0.88
C LEU A 20 6.16 0.43 1.30
N PRO A 21 4.82 0.45 1.45
CA PRO A 21 4.03 -0.73 1.78
C PRO A 21 4.11 -1.82 0.71
N ASN A 22 4.17 -1.43 -0.57
CA ASN A 22 4.33 -2.37 -1.67
C ASN A 22 5.64 -3.16 -1.51
N ILE A 23 6.78 -2.50 -1.31
CA ILE A 23 8.08 -3.18 -1.11
C ILE A 23 8.08 -4.06 0.15
N ILE A 24 7.41 -3.62 1.22
CA ILE A 24 7.31 -4.42 2.44
C ILE A 24 6.60 -5.75 2.17
N VAL A 25 5.45 -5.69 1.51
CA VAL A 25 4.62 -6.86 1.22
C VAL A 25 5.28 -7.79 0.20
N THR A 26 5.88 -7.22 -0.85
CA THR A 26 6.38 -7.97 -2.01
C THR A 26 7.76 -8.59 -1.76
N TYR A 27 8.64 -7.91 -1.02
CA TYR A 27 10.00 -8.36 -0.78
C TYR A 27 10.30 -8.66 0.70
N ILE A 28 9.97 -7.72 1.60
CA ILE A 28 10.40 -7.83 3.00
C ILE A 28 9.69 -8.99 3.71
N ALA A 29 8.39 -9.21 3.45
CA ALA A 29 7.65 -10.33 4.03
C ALA A 29 8.30 -11.70 3.70
N LEU A 30 8.72 -11.89 2.44
CA LEU A 30 9.41 -13.12 2.01
C LEU A 30 10.75 -13.29 2.73
N VAL A 31 11.56 -12.24 2.80
CA VAL A 31 12.85 -12.25 3.50
C VAL A 31 12.63 -12.54 4.98
N MET A 32 11.63 -11.92 5.60
CA MET A 32 11.27 -12.11 7.01
C MET A 32 10.95 -13.57 7.30
N TYR A 33 10.02 -14.18 6.57
CA TYR A 33 9.65 -15.59 6.79
C TYR A 33 10.82 -16.55 6.59
N LYS A 34 11.67 -16.32 5.57
CA LYS A 34 12.88 -17.11 5.38
C LYS A 34 13.87 -16.98 6.55
N ARG A 35 14.03 -15.78 7.10
CA ARG A 35 14.90 -15.54 8.28
C ARG A 35 14.33 -16.16 9.55
N LEU A 36 13.02 -16.33 9.63
CA LEU A 36 12.31 -16.97 10.75
C LEU A 36 12.23 -18.51 10.63
N GLY A 37 12.91 -19.10 9.64
CA GLY A 37 13.07 -20.55 9.54
C GLY A 37 12.05 -21.28 8.68
N LEU A 38 11.16 -20.56 7.98
CA LEU A 38 10.27 -21.20 6.99
C LEU A 38 11.08 -21.69 5.78
N SER A 39 10.67 -22.81 5.20
CA SER A 39 11.26 -23.29 3.95
C SER A 39 11.01 -22.31 2.80
N ASN A 40 11.83 -22.38 1.75
CA ASN A 40 11.64 -21.56 0.55
C ASN A 40 10.26 -21.78 -0.08
N ALA A 41 9.77 -23.02 -0.08
CA ALA A 41 8.48 -23.37 -0.66
C ALA A 41 7.33 -22.77 0.16
N GLU A 42 7.36 -22.87 1.47
CA GLU A 42 6.32 -22.29 2.35
C GLU A 42 6.32 -20.77 2.30
N ALA A 43 7.50 -20.14 2.41
CA ALA A 43 7.61 -18.69 2.38
C ALA A 43 7.11 -18.13 1.04
N ALA A 44 7.51 -18.74 -0.08
CA ALA A 44 7.02 -18.36 -1.41
C ALA A 44 5.52 -18.62 -1.57
N LEU A 45 5.02 -19.75 -1.07
CA LEU A 45 3.60 -20.06 -1.08
C LEU A 45 2.83 -18.96 -0.34
N TYR A 46 3.20 -18.58 0.88
CA TYR A 46 2.45 -17.57 1.64
C TYR A 46 2.53 -16.17 1.03
N THR A 47 3.71 -15.73 0.59
CA THR A 47 3.90 -14.34 0.16
C THR A 47 3.49 -14.09 -1.28
N SER A 48 3.49 -15.09 -2.15
CA SER A 48 3.05 -14.93 -3.55
C SER A 48 1.59 -14.47 -3.66
N TRP A 49 0.71 -14.95 -2.79
CA TRP A 49 -0.68 -14.51 -2.75
C TRP A 49 -0.83 -13.05 -2.36
N LEU A 50 0.12 -12.48 -1.62
CA LEU A 50 0.03 -11.09 -1.20
C LEU A 50 0.08 -10.13 -2.39
N TYR A 51 0.56 -10.53 -3.57
CA TYR A 51 0.50 -9.72 -4.79
C TYR A 51 -0.91 -9.62 -5.39
N LEU A 52 -1.82 -10.51 -5.00
CA LEU A 52 -3.16 -10.61 -5.58
C LEU A 52 -3.92 -9.27 -5.56
N PRO A 53 -3.92 -8.47 -4.48
CA PRO A 53 -4.70 -7.23 -4.45
C PRO A 53 -4.41 -6.28 -5.61
N TRP A 54 -3.15 -6.14 -6.05
CA TRP A 54 -2.81 -5.29 -7.18
C TRP A 54 -3.36 -5.79 -8.52
N VAL A 55 -3.56 -7.11 -8.67
CA VAL A 55 -4.14 -7.72 -9.88
C VAL A 55 -5.65 -7.55 -9.91
N ILE A 56 -6.32 -7.74 -8.76
CA ILE A 56 -7.78 -7.73 -8.66
C ILE A 56 -8.35 -6.35 -8.29
N LYS A 57 -7.50 -5.33 -8.08
CA LYS A 57 -7.95 -3.96 -7.76
C LYS A 57 -9.00 -3.35 -8.71
N PRO A 58 -9.08 -3.71 -10.02
CA PRO A 58 -10.15 -3.22 -10.88
C PRO A 58 -11.57 -3.53 -10.39
N PHE A 59 -11.77 -4.57 -9.56
CA PHE A 59 -13.09 -4.90 -9.03
C PHE A 59 -13.61 -3.91 -7.99
N TRP A 60 -12.73 -3.22 -7.24
CA TRP A 60 -13.14 -2.23 -6.24
C TRP A 60 -12.67 -0.81 -6.56
N SER A 61 -11.84 -0.59 -7.58
CA SER A 61 -11.42 0.75 -7.96
C SER A 61 -12.61 1.71 -8.22
N PRO A 62 -13.73 1.31 -8.86
CA PRO A 62 -14.88 2.22 -9.05
C PRO A 62 -15.50 2.67 -7.73
N VAL A 63 -15.46 1.81 -6.71
CA VAL A 63 -15.96 2.13 -5.37
C VAL A 63 -15.10 3.21 -4.71
N VAL A 64 -13.78 3.09 -4.84
CA VAL A 64 -12.82 4.10 -4.35
C VAL A 64 -12.98 5.42 -5.08
N ASP A 65 -13.28 5.37 -6.38
CA ASP A 65 -13.50 6.56 -7.22
C ASP A 65 -14.79 7.32 -6.87
N ILE A 66 -15.87 6.61 -6.54
CA ILE A 66 -17.22 7.21 -6.43
C ILE A 66 -17.60 7.55 -4.99
N LEU A 67 -17.21 6.74 -3.99
CA LEU A 67 -17.80 6.87 -2.64
C LEU A 67 -17.34 8.09 -1.84
N ARG A 68 -16.06 8.45 -1.91
CA ARG A 68 -15.44 9.49 -1.05
C ARG A 68 -14.31 10.20 -1.78
N THR A 69 -13.82 11.29 -1.19
CA THR A 69 -12.70 12.05 -1.76
C THR A 69 -11.39 11.23 -1.71
N LYS A 70 -10.53 11.43 -2.70
CA LYS A 70 -9.22 10.77 -2.80
C LYS A 70 -8.36 11.00 -1.55
N ARG A 71 -8.36 12.22 -1.02
CA ARG A 71 -7.65 12.57 0.23
C ARG A 71 -8.14 11.75 1.43
N TRP A 72 -9.44 11.49 1.54
CA TRP A 72 -9.98 10.69 2.63
C TRP A 72 -9.51 9.24 2.53
N TRP A 73 -9.51 8.67 1.33
CA TRP A 73 -8.98 7.32 1.08
C TRP A 73 -7.48 7.22 1.37
N ILE A 74 -6.68 8.18 0.91
CA ILE A 74 -5.23 8.23 1.18
C ILE A 74 -4.97 8.17 2.70
N LEU A 75 -5.60 9.05 3.48
CA LEU A 75 -5.39 9.11 4.93
C LEU A 75 -5.88 7.84 5.64
N LEU A 76 -7.02 7.28 5.23
CA LEU A 76 -7.53 6.04 5.82
C LEU A 76 -6.61 4.85 5.53
N MET A 77 -6.13 4.72 4.29
CA MET A 77 -5.23 3.63 3.93
C MET A 77 -3.87 3.79 4.62
N GLN A 78 -3.35 5.01 4.79
CA GLN A 78 -2.14 5.26 5.58
C GLN A 78 -2.31 4.82 7.04
N LEU A 79 -3.48 5.05 7.64
CA LEU A 79 -3.80 4.54 8.97
C LEU A 79 -3.77 3.01 9.00
N PHE A 80 -4.43 2.34 8.05
CA PHE A 80 -4.42 0.87 7.99
C PHE A 80 -3.05 0.27 7.70
N ILE A 81 -2.23 0.92 6.88
CA ILE A 81 -0.82 0.55 6.67
C ILE A 81 -0.05 0.63 7.98
N GLY A 82 -0.20 1.74 8.73
CA GLY A 82 0.42 1.91 10.04
C GLY A 82 -0.04 0.86 11.06
N THR A 83 -1.35 0.58 11.11
CA THR A 83 -1.92 -0.49 11.95
C THR A 83 -1.40 -1.86 11.55
N SER A 84 -1.23 -2.12 10.25
CA SER A 84 -0.68 -3.39 9.75
C SER A 84 0.77 -3.57 10.17
N LEU A 85 1.60 -2.52 10.04
CA LEU A 85 2.99 -2.53 10.50
C LEU A 85 3.10 -2.80 12.00
N ALA A 86 2.32 -2.07 12.81
CA ALA A 86 2.25 -2.31 14.23
C ALA A 86 1.78 -3.75 14.54
N GLY A 87 0.76 -4.23 13.83
CA GLY A 87 0.24 -5.59 13.96
C GLY A 87 1.29 -6.66 13.69
N VAL A 88 2.07 -6.53 12.61
CA VAL A 88 3.20 -7.44 12.34
C VAL A 88 4.20 -7.39 13.50
N ALA A 89 4.61 -6.20 13.93
CA ALA A 89 5.60 -6.05 14.99
C ALA A 89 5.17 -6.69 16.32
N PHE A 90 3.91 -6.49 16.73
CA PHE A 90 3.40 -7.04 17.98
C PHE A 90 3.10 -8.54 17.90
N THR A 91 2.75 -9.07 16.73
CA THR A 91 2.39 -10.49 16.58
C THR A 91 3.55 -11.42 16.27
N LEU A 92 4.76 -10.89 16.02
CA LEU A 92 5.97 -11.70 15.84
C LEU A 92 6.29 -12.62 17.04
N HIS A 93 5.88 -12.24 18.24
CA HIS A 93 6.12 -13.02 19.47
C HIS A 93 4.93 -13.90 19.87
N CYS A 94 3.83 -13.86 19.11
CA CYS A 94 2.61 -14.60 19.42
C CYS A 94 2.57 -15.95 18.71
N SER A 95 1.90 -16.93 19.30
CA SER A 95 1.57 -18.19 18.62
C SER A 95 0.10 -18.18 18.17
N PRO A 96 -0.22 -18.49 16.90
CA PRO A 96 0.70 -18.90 15.84
C PRO A 96 1.17 -17.68 15.00
N MET A 97 2.49 -17.46 14.97
CA MET A 97 3.13 -16.23 14.45
C MET A 97 2.83 -15.98 12.96
N VAL A 98 2.91 -17.03 12.14
CA VAL A 98 2.81 -16.92 10.67
C VAL A 98 1.42 -16.41 10.28
N GLN A 99 0.36 -16.99 10.85
CA GLN A 99 -1.02 -16.65 10.52
C GLN A 99 -1.33 -15.20 10.91
N TRP A 100 -0.89 -14.77 12.09
CA TRP A 100 -1.12 -13.40 12.55
C TRP A 100 -0.38 -12.38 11.69
N THR A 101 0.92 -12.59 11.46
CA THR A 101 1.71 -11.69 10.62
C THR A 101 1.19 -11.67 9.18
N LEU A 102 0.75 -12.82 8.64
CA LEU A 102 0.19 -12.92 7.30
C LEU A 102 -1.14 -12.18 7.17
N ALA A 103 -2.01 -12.24 8.20
CA ALA A 103 -3.25 -11.47 8.23
C ALA A 103 -2.99 -9.96 8.17
N PHE A 104 -1.99 -9.47 8.91
CA PHE A 104 -1.58 -8.07 8.84
C PHE A 104 -0.91 -7.70 7.51
N PHE A 105 -0.14 -8.60 6.89
CA PHE A 105 0.39 -8.36 5.55
C PHE A 105 -0.72 -8.31 4.49
N TRP A 106 -1.77 -9.12 4.61
CA TRP A 106 -2.96 -9.02 3.75
C TRP A 106 -3.65 -7.67 3.92
N LEU A 107 -3.86 -7.22 5.16
CA LEU A 107 -4.41 -5.89 5.43
C LEU A 107 -3.54 -4.81 4.78
N MET A 108 -2.21 -4.92 4.91
CA MET A 108 -1.27 -3.99 4.29
C MET A 108 -1.35 -4.01 2.76
N ALA A 109 -1.45 -5.20 2.14
CA ALA A 109 -1.51 -5.37 0.70
C ALA A 109 -2.77 -4.73 0.09
N PHE A 110 -3.95 -5.01 0.67
CA PHE A 110 -5.20 -4.38 0.25
C PHE A 110 -5.20 -2.87 0.50
N SER A 111 -4.64 -2.43 1.63
CA SER A 111 -4.53 -1.01 1.94
C SER A 111 -3.60 -0.29 0.96
N SER A 112 -2.48 -0.92 0.60
CA SER A 112 -1.52 -0.38 -0.36
C SER A 112 -2.11 -0.29 -1.77
N ALA A 113 -2.76 -1.35 -2.27
CA ALA A 113 -3.42 -1.34 -3.57
C ALA A 113 -4.56 -0.30 -3.66
N THR A 114 -5.26 -0.06 -2.54
CA THR A 114 -6.31 0.97 -2.46
C THR A 114 -5.72 2.38 -2.34
N HIS A 115 -4.62 2.54 -1.62
CA HIS A 115 -3.88 3.81 -1.54
C HIS A 115 -3.36 4.22 -2.91
N ASP A 116 -2.80 3.28 -3.67
CA ASP A 116 -2.34 3.44 -5.06
C ASP A 116 -3.48 4.02 -5.95
N ILE A 117 -4.68 3.39 -5.97
CA ILE A 117 -5.85 3.93 -6.70
C ILE A 117 -6.20 5.37 -6.27
N ALA A 118 -6.11 5.65 -4.97
CA ALA A 118 -6.43 6.95 -4.43
C ALA A 118 -5.37 8.00 -4.74
N ALA A 119 -4.09 7.63 -4.69
CA ALA A 119 -2.93 8.47 -4.96
C ALA A 119 -2.86 8.85 -6.45
N ASP A 120 -2.97 7.89 -7.35
CA ASP A 120 -3.02 8.12 -8.79
C ASP A 120 -4.22 8.98 -9.20
N GLY A 121 -5.39 8.69 -8.63
CA GLY A 121 -6.58 9.51 -8.85
C GLY A 121 -6.42 10.93 -8.32
N PHE A 122 -5.75 11.10 -7.18
CA PHE A 122 -5.47 12.42 -6.61
C PHE A 122 -4.48 13.21 -7.47
N TYR A 123 -3.43 12.54 -7.95
CA TYR A 123 -2.42 13.09 -8.84
C TYR A 123 -3.04 13.63 -10.14
N MET A 124 -3.92 12.83 -10.78
CA MET A 124 -4.62 13.25 -12.01
C MET A 124 -5.58 14.43 -11.80
N LEU A 125 -6.19 14.56 -10.62
CA LEU A 125 -7.13 15.65 -10.32
C LEU A 125 -6.44 16.98 -10.01
N GLU A 126 -5.26 16.95 -9.40
CA GLU A 126 -4.60 18.17 -8.88
C GLU A 126 -3.60 18.78 -9.88
N LEU A 127 -3.21 18.05 -10.94
CA LEU A 127 -2.27 18.53 -11.97
C LEU A 127 -2.94 18.79 -13.33
N PRO A 128 -2.70 19.96 -13.96
CA PRO A 128 -3.06 20.20 -15.36
C PRO A 128 -2.42 19.17 -16.30
N THR A 129 -3.11 18.75 -17.36
CA THR A 129 -2.67 17.70 -18.29
C THR A 129 -1.27 17.94 -18.88
N LYS A 130 -0.84 19.21 -19.02
CA LYS A 130 0.51 19.56 -19.50
C LYS A 130 1.63 19.30 -18.48
N GLU A 131 1.32 19.28 -17.19
CA GLU A 131 2.29 19.07 -16.10
C GLU A 131 2.35 17.63 -15.62
N GLN A 132 1.36 16.80 -15.97
CA GLN A 132 1.36 15.36 -15.62
C GLN A 132 2.58 14.64 -16.22
N ALA A 133 2.95 14.92 -17.47
CA ALA A 133 4.14 14.31 -18.08
C ALA A 133 5.48 14.66 -17.40
N LEU A 134 5.53 15.74 -16.61
CA LEU A 134 6.74 16.18 -15.91
C LEU A 134 6.97 15.43 -14.58
N TYR A 135 5.92 14.85 -14.00
CA TYR A 135 5.99 14.16 -12.71
C TYR A 135 5.57 12.69 -12.76
N VAL A 136 5.24 12.16 -13.95
CA VAL A 136 5.12 10.72 -14.20
C VAL A 136 6.54 10.18 -14.39
N GLY A 137 7.11 9.62 -13.33
CA GLY A 137 8.45 9.03 -13.31
C GLY A 137 8.59 8.05 -12.17
#